data_AF-A0A4Q9L5W7-F1
#
_entry.id   AF-A0A4Q9L5W7-F1
#
_cell.length_a   1.000
_cell.length_b   1.000
_cell.length_c   1.000
_cell.angle_alpha   90.00
_cell.angle_beta   90.00
_cell.angle_gamma   90.00
#
_symmetry.space_group_name_H-M   'P 1'
#
loop_
_entity.id
_entity.type
_entity.pdbx_description
1 polymer ?
#
loop_
_entity_poly.entity_id
_entity_poly.type
_entity_poly.pdbx_seq_one_letter_code
_entity_poly.pdbx_strand_id
1 'polypeptide(L)'
;MYIDLHNLIITDNDKVEEEDINSKVSKLLRTAFNLIKRIPPTGSGKDFLWEHSTKRIIHPRMYPKEEKKRTRWELFAEKKGINRKKSRNKKYDDDLQDYVPKYGKNSKKNLEKSVGIYEIKSTLKKKAK
;
A
#
# COMPACT_ATOMS: atom_id res chain seq x y z
N MET A 1 -35.26 -9.52 -8.94
CA MET A 1 -33.85 -9.99 -8.99
C MET A 1 -32.82 -8.85 -9.07
N TYR A 2 -31.98 -8.72 -8.03
CA TYR A 2 -30.80 -7.86 -7.97
C TYR A 2 -29.54 -8.72 -7.79
N ILE A 3 -28.46 -8.40 -8.52
CA ILE A 3 -27.24 -9.22 -8.59
C ILE A 3 -26.02 -8.33 -8.33
N ASP A 4 -25.23 -8.70 -7.33
CA ASP A 4 -23.91 -8.14 -7.03
C ASP A 4 -22.84 -9.21 -7.30
N LEU A 5 -22.26 -9.18 -8.51
CA LEU A 5 -21.23 -10.13 -8.93
C LEU A 5 -19.92 -9.98 -8.17
N HIS A 6 -19.66 -8.83 -7.55
CA HIS A 6 -18.46 -8.65 -6.75
C HIS A 6 -18.51 -9.52 -5.48
N ASN A 7 -19.65 -9.52 -4.81
CA ASN A 7 -19.86 -10.28 -3.58
C ASN A 7 -20.52 -11.64 -3.83
N LEU A 8 -20.80 -11.98 -5.10
CA LEU A 8 -21.55 -13.17 -5.51
C LEU A 8 -22.92 -13.28 -4.82
N ILE A 9 -23.57 -12.14 -4.62
CA ILE A 9 -24.87 -12.07 -3.97
C ILE A 9 -25.96 -11.92 -5.04
N ILE A 10 -26.97 -12.78 -4.94
CA ILE A 10 -28.19 -12.73 -5.74
C ILE A 10 -29.33 -12.54 -4.76
N THR A 11 -30.16 -11.54 -5.00
CA THR A 11 -31.35 -11.28 -4.22
C THR A 11 -32.55 -11.32 -5.14
N ASP A 12 -33.60 -11.97 -4.69
CA ASP A 12 -34.87 -11.99 -5.38
C ASP A 12 -35.97 -11.63 -4.40
N ASN A 13 -36.92 -10.82 -4.86
CA ASN A 13 -37.97 -10.25 -3.99
C ASN A 13 -39.31 -11.01 -4.15
N ASP A 14 -39.32 -12.08 -4.93
CA ASP A 14 -40.50 -12.89 -5.17
C ASP A 14 -40.85 -13.70 -3.92
N LYS A 15 -42.15 -13.95 -3.71
CA LYS A 15 -42.62 -14.77 -2.58
C LYS A 15 -42.07 -16.20 -2.68
N VAL A 16 -41.62 -16.73 -1.56
CA VAL A 16 -41.05 -18.08 -1.46
C VAL A 16 -41.98 -18.95 -0.62
N GLU A 17 -42.58 -19.95 -1.28
CA GLU A 17 -43.26 -21.08 -0.63
C GLU A 17 -42.21 -22.17 -0.33
N GLU A 18 -42.36 -22.90 0.78
CA GLU A 18 -41.34 -23.84 1.29
C GLU A 18 -41.03 -25.02 0.34
N GLU A 19 -42.03 -25.48 -0.40
CA GLU A 19 -41.91 -26.64 -1.31
C GLU A 19 -41.04 -26.34 -2.54
N ASP A 20 -40.86 -25.06 -2.88
CA ASP A 20 -40.26 -24.59 -4.13
C ASP A 20 -38.81 -24.07 -4.01
N ILE A 21 -38.23 -24.11 -2.81
CA ILE A 21 -36.94 -23.45 -2.51
C ILE A 21 -35.84 -23.92 -3.45
N ASN A 22 -35.64 -25.24 -3.57
CA ASN A 22 -34.55 -25.80 -4.37
C ASN A 22 -34.69 -25.48 -5.86
N SER A 23 -35.91 -25.49 -6.38
CA SER A 23 -36.20 -25.16 -7.78
C SER A 23 -35.89 -23.69 -8.08
N LYS A 24 -36.32 -22.78 -7.19
CA LYS A 24 -36.06 -21.34 -7.32
C LYS A 24 -34.56 -21.02 -7.20
N VAL A 25 -33.88 -21.56 -6.18
CA VAL A 25 -32.43 -21.39 -5.99
C VAL A 25 -31.65 -21.91 -7.21
N SER A 26 -32.00 -23.09 -7.73
CA SER A 26 -31.36 -23.65 -8.92
C SER A 26 -31.51 -22.75 -10.15
N LYS A 27 -32.67 -22.13 -10.34
CA LYS A 27 -32.90 -21.16 -11.42
C LYS A 27 -32.04 -19.91 -11.23
N LEU A 28 -31.98 -19.35 -10.01
CA LEU A 28 -31.17 -18.17 -9.69
C LEU A 28 -29.67 -18.43 -9.87
N LEU A 29 -29.18 -19.60 -9.47
CA LEU A 29 -27.78 -19.97 -9.70
C LEU A 29 -27.46 -20.06 -11.19
N ARG A 30 -28.33 -20.70 -11.98
CA ARG A 30 -28.16 -20.78 -13.43
C ARG A 30 -28.09 -19.40 -14.08
N THR A 31 -28.96 -18.47 -13.69
CA THR A 31 -28.94 -17.10 -14.23
C THR A 31 -27.65 -16.38 -13.86
N ALA A 32 -27.17 -16.49 -12.62
CA ALA A 32 -25.90 -15.89 -12.21
C ALA A 32 -24.68 -16.49 -12.91
N PHE A 33 -24.60 -17.82 -13.02
CA PHE A 33 -23.52 -18.46 -13.78
C PHE A 33 -23.49 -18.02 -15.24
N ASN A 34 -24.66 -17.89 -15.87
CA ASN A 34 -24.74 -17.39 -17.24
C ASN A 34 -24.26 -15.94 -17.36
N LEU A 35 -24.47 -15.10 -16.34
CA LEU A 35 -23.95 -13.74 -16.29
C LEU A 35 -22.43 -13.70 -16.11
N ILE A 36 -21.89 -14.53 -15.22
CA ILE A 36 -20.44 -14.67 -15.00
C ILE A 36 -19.74 -15.10 -16.29
N LYS A 37 -20.29 -16.10 -16.99
CA LYS A 37 -19.72 -16.62 -18.25
C LYS A 37 -19.73 -15.60 -19.40
N ARG A 38 -20.58 -14.58 -19.37
CA ARG A 38 -20.57 -13.51 -20.37
C ARG A 38 -19.36 -12.59 -20.25
N ILE A 39 -18.73 -12.54 -19.07
CA ILE A 39 -17.54 -11.73 -18.84
C ILE A 39 -16.34 -12.54 -19.36
N PRO A 40 -15.57 -12.00 -20.32
CA PRO A 40 -14.39 -12.69 -20.80
C PRO A 40 -13.37 -12.83 -19.65
N PRO A 41 -12.80 -14.02 -19.43
CA PRO A 41 -11.75 -14.17 -18.44
C PRO A 41 -10.48 -13.45 -18.91
N THR A 42 -9.87 -12.72 -17.99
CA THR A 42 -8.52 -12.17 -18.16
C THR A 42 -7.53 -13.25 -17.73
N GLY A 43 -6.65 -13.70 -18.62
CA GLY A 43 -5.66 -14.72 -18.28
C GLY A 43 -4.53 -14.80 -19.29
N SER A 44 -3.30 -14.86 -18.78
CA SER A 44 -2.10 -15.23 -19.54
C SER A 44 -1.54 -16.48 -18.87
N GLY A 45 -1.64 -17.64 -19.52
CA GLY A 45 -1.14 -18.92 -19.01
C GLY A 45 -2.22 -19.95 -18.67
N LYS A 46 -2.05 -20.66 -17.54
CA LYS A 46 -2.89 -21.81 -17.12
C LYS A 46 -4.12 -21.42 -16.29
N ASP A 47 -4.19 -20.18 -15.80
CA ASP A 47 -5.26 -19.71 -14.92
C ASP A 47 -6.15 -18.69 -15.65
N PHE A 48 -7.47 -18.89 -15.54
CA PHE A 48 -8.48 -17.96 -16.03
C PHE A 48 -9.06 -17.16 -14.86
N LEU A 49 -8.90 -15.84 -14.89
CA LEU A 49 -9.45 -14.94 -13.87
C LEU A 49 -10.64 -14.19 -14.44
N TRP A 50 -11.81 -14.29 -13.80
CA TRP A 50 -12.94 -13.43 -14.11
C TRP A 50 -12.88 -12.18 -13.24
N GLU A 51 -12.47 -11.05 -13.82
CA GLU A 51 -12.56 -9.77 -13.14
C GLU A 51 -14.00 -9.25 -13.19
N HIS A 52 -14.60 -9.03 -12.02
CA HIS A 52 -15.96 -8.53 -11.90
C HIS A 52 -15.98 -7.04 -11.58
N SER A 53 -17.05 -6.36 -11.99
CA SER A 53 -17.19 -4.91 -11.84
C SER A 53 -17.24 -4.46 -10.37
N THR A 54 -17.18 -3.15 -10.19
CA THR A 54 -17.18 -2.46 -8.90
C THR A 54 -18.30 -2.90 -7.94
N LYS A 55 -17.94 -2.99 -6.64
CA LYS A 55 -18.84 -3.30 -5.51
C LYS A 55 -20.08 -2.41 -5.54
N ARG A 56 -21.26 -3.02 -5.49
CA ARG A 56 -22.53 -2.28 -5.35
C ARG A 56 -23.02 -2.24 -3.90
N ILE A 57 -22.82 -3.32 -3.14
CA ILE A 57 -23.17 -3.36 -1.72
C ILE A 57 -22.02 -2.76 -0.90
N ILE A 58 -22.33 -1.70 -0.14
CA ILE A 58 -21.40 -1.07 0.80
C ILE A 58 -21.62 -1.72 2.17
N HIS A 59 -20.63 -2.48 2.62
CA HIS A 59 -20.61 -3.05 3.97
C HIS A 59 -20.08 -2.02 4.98
N PRO A 60 -20.62 -2.00 6.22
CA PRO A 60 -20.06 -1.17 7.28
C PRO A 60 -18.61 -1.58 7.53
N ARG A 61 -17.74 -0.59 7.79
CA ARG A 61 -16.36 -0.86 8.16
C ARG A 61 -16.30 -1.36 9.60
N MET A 62 -15.43 -2.33 9.85
CA MET A 62 -15.14 -2.80 11.22
C MET A 62 -14.52 -1.69 12.07
N TYR A 63 -13.67 -0.85 11.46
CA TYR A 63 -12.96 0.24 12.12
C TYR A 63 -13.22 1.57 11.42
N PRO A 64 -13.24 2.69 12.16
CA PRO A 64 -13.30 4.01 11.57
C PRO A 64 -12.08 4.24 10.66
N LYS A 65 -12.24 5.13 9.69
CA LYS A 65 -11.12 5.54 8.83
C LYS A 65 -10.11 6.30 9.68
N GLU A 66 -8.84 5.89 9.64
CA GLU A 66 -7.77 6.61 10.33
C GLU A 66 -7.58 8.01 9.73
N GLU A 67 -7.74 9.03 10.57
CA GLU A 67 -7.41 10.41 10.22
C GLU A 67 -5.92 10.65 10.42
N LYS A 68 -5.19 10.82 9.31
CA LYS A 68 -3.77 11.18 9.35
C LYS A 68 -3.65 12.66 9.69
N LYS A 69 -3.42 12.97 10.98
CA LYS A 69 -3.09 14.34 11.42
C LYS A 69 -1.73 14.75 10.84
N ARG A 70 -1.66 15.98 10.31
CA ARG A 70 -0.38 16.54 9.83
C ARG A 70 0.57 16.71 11.00
N THR A 71 1.82 16.30 10.81
CA THR A 71 2.86 16.50 11.82
C THR A 71 3.27 17.98 11.90
N ARG A 72 3.86 18.41 13.02
CA ARG A 72 4.37 19.79 13.16
C ARG A 72 5.37 20.15 12.06
N TRP A 73 6.18 19.18 11.62
CA TRP A 73 7.13 19.36 10.52
C TRP A 73 6.43 19.54 9.18
N GLU A 74 5.37 18.78 8.89
CA GLU A 74 4.59 18.92 7.66
C GLU A 74 3.94 20.30 7.56
N LEU A 75 3.34 20.79 8.65
CA LEU A 75 2.75 22.13 8.71
C LEU A 75 3.82 23.23 8.49
N PHE A 76 5.00 23.06 9.09
CA PHE A 76 6.11 23.96 8.89
C PHE A 76 6.63 23.94 7.44
N ALA A 77 6.80 22.74 6.87
CA ALA A 77 7.29 22.55 5.52
C ALA A 77 6.34 23.16 4.49
N GLU A 78 5.03 22.97 4.65
CA GLU A 78 4.01 23.58 3.81
C GLU A 78 4.04 25.12 3.90
N LYS A 79 4.09 25.68 5.12
CA LYS A 79 4.19 27.14 5.33
C LYS A 79 5.44 27.74 4.72
N LYS A 80 6.52 26.96 4.61
CA LYS A 80 7.81 27.38 4.03
C LYS A 80 7.97 26.98 2.56
N GLY A 81 7.00 26.29 1.94
CA GLY A 81 7.13 25.79 0.57
C GLY A 81 8.23 24.75 0.40
N ILE A 82 8.58 24.00 1.45
CA ILE A 82 9.63 22.98 1.41
C ILE A 82 9.06 21.70 0.81
N ASN A 83 9.46 21.41 -0.42
CA ASN A 83 9.09 20.17 -1.10
C ASN A 83 10.03 19.02 -0.75
N ARG A 84 9.47 17.80 -0.67
CA ARG A 84 10.26 16.58 -0.42
C ARG A 84 11.20 16.29 -1.59
N LYS A 85 12.51 16.30 -1.33
CA LYS A 85 13.53 15.95 -2.33
C LYS A 85 13.61 14.44 -2.53
N LYS A 86 13.76 13.99 -3.79
CA LYS A 86 14.11 12.59 -4.09
C LYS A 86 15.53 12.33 -3.59
N SER A 87 15.70 11.37 -2.67
CA SER A 87 16.99 11.01 -2.11
C SER A 87 17.36 9.58 -2.53
N ARG A 88 18.56 9.40 -3.07
CA ARG A 88 19.18 8.09 -3.27
C ARG A 88 19.84 7.61 -1.97
N ASN A 89 19.85 6.29 -1.73
CA ASN A 89 20.41 5.70 -0.51
C ASN A 89 21.94 5.70 -0.49
N LYS A 90 22.59 5.63 -1.65
CA LYS A 90 24.05 5.72 -1.79
C LYS A 90 24.48 7.14 -2.16
N LYS A 91 25.65 7.54 -1.68
CA LYS A 91 26.33 8.79 -2.02
C LYS A 91 27.76 8.42 -2.43
N TYR A 92 28.25 9.03 -3.50
CA TYR A 92 29.65 8.87 -3.89
C TYR A 92 30.54 9.53 -2.84
N ASP A 93 31.58 8.82 -2.42
CA ASP A 93 32.59 9.29 -1.47
C ASP A 93 33.92 9.42 -2.20
N ASP A 94 34.44 10.65 -2.27
CA ASP A 94 35.65 10.95 -3.05
C ASP A 94 36.90 10.30 -2.45
N ASP A 95 36.93 10.06 -1.13
CA ASP A 95 38.07 9.46 -0.43
C ASP A 95 38.21 7.96 -0.72
N LEU A 96 37.06 7.26 -0.80
CA LEU A 96 37.00 5.81 -1.10
C LEU A 96 36.78 5.53 -2.59
N GLN A 97 36.56 6.58 -3.39
CA GLN A 97 36.20 6.52 -4.81
C GLN A 97 35.03 5.57 -5.13
N ASP A 98 34.10 5.37 -4.18
CA ASP A 98 32.98 4.43 -4.31
C ASP A 98 31.64 4.99 -3.78
N TYR A 99 30.53 4.38 -4.19
CA TYR A 99 29.18 4.67 -3.73
C TYR A 99 28.86 4.02 -2.39
N VAL A 100 29.06 4.78 -1.33
CA VAL A 100 28.86 4.38 0.05
C VAL A 100 27.42 4.68 0.51
N PRO A 101 26.77 3.84 1.33
CA PRO A 101 25.44 4.14 1.86
C PRO A 101 25.46 5.39 2.78
N LYS A 102 24.40 6.22 2.72
CA LYS A 102 24.25 7.42 3.57
C LYS A 102 24.14 7.11 5.06
N TYR A 103 23.58 5.95 5.40
CA TYR A 103 23.37 5.48 6.77
C TYR A 103 23.57 3.96 6.84
N GLY A 104 23.81 3.42 8.04
CA GLY A 104 24.04 1.99 8.27
C GLY A 104 25.51 1.59 8.42
N LYS A 105 25.79 0.29 8.57
CA LYS A 105 27.11 -0.25 8.96
C LYS A 105 28.26 0.30 8.10
N ASN A 106 28.11 0.27 6.78
CA ASN A 106 29.16 0.69 5.84
C ASN A 106 29.06 2.18 5.49
N SER A 107 28.32 3.00 6.23
CA SER A 107 28.27 4.44 5.95
C SER A 107 29.58 5.11 6.36
N LYS A 108 29.99 6.16 5.64
CA LYS A 108 31.22 6.91 5.91
C LYS A 108 31.41 7.25 7.40
N LYS A 109 30.36 7.79 8.03
CA LYS A 109 30.36 8.15 9.45
C LYS A 109 30.62 6.97 10.39
N ASN A 110 30.16 5.77 10.03
CA ASN A 110 30.41 4.58 10.85
C ASN A 110 31.79 3.98 10.57
N LEU A 111 32.28 4.08 9.33
CA LEU A 111 33.66 3.72 8.99
C LEU A 111 34.65 4.59 9.78
N GLU A 112 34.45 5.91 9.80
CA GLU A 112 35.25 6.86 10.61
C GLU A 112 35.26 6.51 12.10
N LYS A 113 34.15 6.01 12.65
CA LYS A 113 34.07 5.56 14.05
C LYS A 113 34.74 4.21 14.30
N SER A 114 34.82 3.36 13.28
CA SER A 114 35.43 2.02 13.38
C SER A 114 36.95 2.04 13.20
N VAL A 115 37.56 3.19 12.91
CA VAL A 115 39.00 3.31 12.75
C VAL A 115 39.67 3.09 14.11
N GLY A 116 40.70 2.24 14.16
CA GLY A 116 41.41 1.90 15.40
C GLY A 116 42.27 3.03 15.97
N ILE A 117 42.54 4.08 15.18
CA ILE A 117 43.31 5.26 15.59
C ILE A 117 42.54 6.50 15.11
N TYR A 118 42.19 7.40 16.02
CA TYR A 118 41.50 8.64 15.70
C TYR A 118 42.35 9.83 16.15
N GLU A 119 42.74 10.68 15.20
CA GLU A 119 43.45 11.92 15.53
C GLU A 119 42.44 12.94 16.08
N ILE A 120 42.62 13.33 17.34
CA ILE A 120 41.83 14.39 17.95
C ILE A 120 42.38 15.72 17.43
N LYS A 121 41.68 16.35 16.48
CA LYS A 121 41.95 17.76 16.15
C LYS A 121 41.71 18.60 17.40
N SER A 122 42.78 19.14 17.98
CA SER A 122 42.74 19.96 19.17
C SER A 122 41.97 21.25 18.89
N THR A 123 40.66 21.25 19.15
CA THR A 123 39.90 22.48 19.20
C THR A 123 40.28 23.20 20.49
N LEU A 124 41.32 24.02 20.44
CA LEU A 124 41.64 25.01 21.45
C LEU A 124 40.47 26.00 21.55
N LYS A 125 39.47 25.67 22.36
CA LYS A 125 38.48 26.66 22.81
C LYS A 125 39.22 27.64 23.72
N LYS A 126 39.65 28.78 23.18
CA LYS A 126 39.98 29.94 24.00
C LYS A 126 38.75 30.24 24.86
N LYS A 127 38.84 29.96 26.16
CA LYS A 127 37.86 30.47 27.14
C LYS A 127 37.98 31.98 27.11
N ALA A 128 36.96 32.66 26.59
CA ALA A 128 36.79 34.09 26.83
C ALA A 128 36.62 34.27 28.35
N LYS A 129 37.45 35.14 28.92
CA LYS A 129 37.50 35.47 30.34
C LYS A 129 36.60 36.67 30.59
#